data_AF-A0A845WK42-F1
#
_entry.id   AF-A0A845WK42-F1
#
_cell.length_a   1.000
_cell.length_b   1.000
_cell.length_c   1.000
_cell.angle_alpha   90.00
_cell.angle_beta   90.00
_cell.angle_gamma   90.00
#
_symmetry.space_group_name_H-M   'P 1'
#
loop_
_entity.id
_entity.type
_entity.pdbx_description
1 polymer ?
#
loop_
_entity_poly.entity_id
_entity_poly.type
_entity_poly.pdbx_seq_one_letter_code
_entity_poly.pdbx_strand_id
1 'polypeptide(L)' 'MKTERLMIRVTSFEKQQLKEEAERRGMTQSELIRSLIARLPEPKQKDTAG' A
#
# COMPACT_ATOMS: atom_id res chain seq x y z
N MET A 1 0.26 14.58 5.68
CA MET A 1 -0.78 13.69 6.26
C MET A 1 -1.25 12.71 5.19
N LYS A 2 -1.80 11.54 5.56
CA LYS A 2 -2.32 10.53 4.61
C LYS A 2 -3.83 10.71 4.51
N THR A 3 -4.32 11.31 3.42
CA THR A 3 -5.73 11.74 3.26
C THR A 3 -6.55 10.81 2.36
N GLU A 4 -5.91 10.13 1.41
CA GLU A 4 -6.60 9.29 0.43
C GLU A 4 -6.87 7.88 0.95
N ARG A 5 -8.07 7.36 0.69
CA ARG A 5 -8.50 6.01 1.09
C ARG A 5 -8.37 5.03 -0.09
N LEU A 6 -7.52 4.02 0.09
CA LEU A 6 -7.45 2.86 -0.81
C LEU A 6 -8.33 1.73 -0.27
N MET A 7 -9.34 1.31 -1.05
CA MET A 7 -10.15 0.13 -0.75
C MET A 7 -9.88 -0.95 -1.78
N ILE A 8 -9.53 -2.15 -1.31
CA ILE A 8 -9.27 -3.32 -2.16
C ILE A 8 -10.06 -4.51 -1.64
N ARG A 9 -10.54 -5.35 -2.55
CA ARG A 9 -11.07 -6.68 -2.21
C ARG A 9 -9.94 -7.68 -2.30
N VAL A 10 -9.81 -8.49 -1.26
CA VAL A 10 -8.81 -9.56 -1.16
C VAL A 10 -9.48 -10.80 -0.57
N THR A 11 -8.90 -11.95 -0.86
CA THR A 11 -9.28 -13.22 -0.23
C THR A 11 -8.86 -13.24 1.26
N SER A 12 -9.43 -14.18 2.03
CA SER A 12 -8.99 -14.43 3.41
C SER A 12 -7.52 -14.82 3.49
N PHE A 13 -7.04 -15.58 2.50
CA PHE A 13 -5.66 -16.02 2.39
C PHE A 13 -4.69 -14.84 2.20
N GLU A 14 -4.94 -13.97 1.22
CA GLU A 14 -4.10 -12.78 0.99
C GLU A 14 -4.10 -11.83 2.19
N LYS A 15 -5.25 -11.68 2.87
CA LYS A 15 -5.34 -10.88 4.10
C LYS A 15 -4.47 -11.46 5.22
N GLN A 16 -4.43 -12.78 5.35
CA GLN A 16 -3.60 -13.46 6.35
C GLN A 16 -2.11 -13.33 6.02
N GLN A 17 -1.73 -13.53 4.75
CA GLN A 17 -0.35 -13.30 4.30
C GLN A 17 0.11 -11.87 4.60
N LEU A 18 -0.73 -10.87 4.34
CA LEU A 18 -0.43 -9.48 4.64
C LEU A 18 -0.25 -9.24 6.14
N LYS A 19 -1.03 -9.92 6.99
CA LYS A 19 -0.91 -9.83 8.46
C LYS A 19 0.43 -10.38 8.93
N GLU A 20 0.74 -11.62 8.54
CA GLU A 20 1.95 -12.31 8.98
C GLU A 20 3.22 -11.57 8.52
N GLU A 21 3.23 -11.06 7.30
CA GLU A 21 4.37 -10.29 6.79
C GLU A 21 4.53 -8.94 7.50
N ALA A 22 3.42 -8.30 7.88
CA ALA A 22 3.46 -7.06 8.64
C ALA A 22 4.01 -7.31 10.06
N GLU A 23 3.54 -8.37 10.72
CA GLU A 23 4.03 -8.82 12.03
C GLU A 23 5.53 -9.19 12.00
N ARG A 24 5.95 -9.95 10.99
CA ARG A 24 7.37 -10.34 10.78
C ARG A 24 8.29 -9.13 10.67
N ARG A 25 7.80 -8.01 10.12
CA ARG A 25 8.57 -6.77 9.96
C ARG A 25 8.32 -5.75 11.07
N GLY A 26 7.53 -6.08 12.09
CA GLY A 26 7.21 -5.17 13.19
C GLY A 26 6.43 -3.92 12.76
N MET A 27 5.57 -4.03 11.75
CA MET A 27 4.78 -2.91 11.21
C MET A 27 3.31 -3.28 11.06
N THR A 28 2.45 -2.29 10.87
CA THR A 28 1.04 -2.50 10.56
C THR A 28 0.85 -2.88 9.09
N GLN A 29 -0.26 -3.55 8.76
CA GLN A 29 -0.61 -3.88 7.37
C GLN A 29 -0.62 -2.65 6.45
N SER A 30 -1.13 -1.51 6.95
CA SER A 30 -1.15 -0.27 6.19
C SER A 30 0.25 0.31 5.96
N GLU A 31 1.19 0.13 6.89
CA GLU A 31 2.59 0.52 6.70
C GLU A 31 3.27 -0.38 5.70
N LEU A 32 3.03 -1.69 5.76
CA LEU A 32 3.54 -2.64 4.77
C LEU A 32 3.08 -2.26 3.36
N ILE A 33 1.78 -2.04 3.14
CA ILE A 33 1.24 -1.60 1.85
C ILE A 33 1.92 -0.31 1.38
N ARG A 34 2.09 0.68 2.26
CA ARG A 34 2.79 1.93 1.92
C ARG A 34 4.26 1.72 1.60
N SER A 35 4.95 0.82 2.31
CA SER A 35 6.35 0.48 2.03
C SER A 35 6.52 -0.20 0.68
N LEU A 36 5.50 -0.96 0.23
CA LEU A 36 5.47 -1.56 -1.10
C LEU A 36 5.21 -0.49 -2.16
N ILE A 37 4.23 0.40 -1.94
CA ILE A 37 3.93 1.53 -2.84
C ILE A 37 5.16 2.44 -2.99
N ALA A 38 5.90 2.71 -1.91
CA ALA A 38 7.08 3.57 -1.94
C ALA A 38 8.25 3.03 -2.80
N ARG A 39 8.20 1.75 -3.21
CA ARG A 39 9.18 1.15 -4.13
C ARG A 39 8.80 1.33 -5.60
N LEU A 40 7.57 1.77 -5.86
CA LEU A 40 7.11 2.07 -7.22
C LEU A 40 7.79 3.36 -7.71
N PRO A 41 8.01 3.53 -9.02
CA PRO A 41 8.54 4.77 -9.56
C PRO A 41 7.61 5.95 -9.26
N GLU A 42 8.16 7.17 -9.30
CA GLU A 42 7.36 8.38 -9.15
C GLU A 42 6.23 8.41 -10.20
N PRO A 43 5.02 8.85 -9.80
CA PRO A 43 3.92 8.97 -10.75
C PRO A 43 4.31 9.98 -11.82
N LYS A 44 4.10 9.62 -13.10
CA LYS A 44 4.27 10.58 -14.20
C LYS A 44 3.37 11.78 -13.91
N GLN A 45 3.95 12.98 -13.88
CA GLN A 45 3.16 14.21 -13.85
C GLN A 45 2.24 14.15 -15.08
N LYS A 46 0.91 14.18 -14.85
CA LYS A 46 0.02 14.48 -15.96
C LYS A 46 0.32 15.93 -16.31
N ASP A 47 0.87 16.17 -17.49
CA ASP A 47 0.84 17.48 -18.12
C ASP A 47 -0.63 17.91 -18.14
N THR A 48 -1.03 18.67 -17.13
CA THR A 48 -2.30 19.37 -17.16
C THR A 48 -2.00 20.62 -17.97
N ALA A 49 -1.81 20.43 -19.28
CA ALA A 49 -1.91 21.50 -20.23
C ALA A 49 -3.37 21.94 -20.22
N GLY A 50 -3.60 23.11 -19.61
CA GLY A 50 -4.85 23.84 -19.72
C GLY A 50 -5.05 24.44 -21.10
#